data_AF-A0A923CWW0-F1
#
_entry.id   AF-A0A923CWW0-F1
#
_cell.length_a   1.000
_cell.length_b   1.000
_cell.length_c   1.000
_cell.angle_alpha   90.00
_cell.angle_beta   90.00
_cell.angle_gamma   90.00
#
_symmetry.space_group_name_H-M   'P 1'
#
loop_
_entity.id
_entity.type
_entity.pdbx_description
1 polymer ?
#
loop_
_entity_poly.entity_id
_entity_poly.type
_entity_poly.pdbx_seq_one_letter_code
_entity_poly.pdbx_strand_id
1 'polypeptide(L)'
;AGLWLAAGALDVLGLGAAATYGGALLVTLAGALAPGLGIALALLATVAAVWTLAGPVASIVTLVAAGAFWWFLGREGRGTAIMPLTSPFFGAVSLGLAPPLVLGYAFRPLLAAASSTLAGLGVMTAAAASGTAAPYLDVPLSFLAHPWGPHTLDGLRTLATTPGAYVALVGWAAAGAMSSIVCARATRPAGAAGVAAGLGWLAVAYLAWGVIDPSFGFPGVSLLRHGVGSLILMALVIAAGPPARAEDGSRKHSRGAETTQ
;
A
#
# COMPACT_ATOMS: atom_id res chain seq x y z
N ALA A 1 8.00 -2.42 -8.72
CA ALA A 1 6.55 -2.69 -8.54
C ALA A 1 5.89 -3.16 -9.84
N GLY A 2 5.83 -2.32 -10.88
CA GLY A 2 5.15 -2.67 -12.14
C GLY A 2 5.65 -3.97 -12.80
N LEU A 3 6.98 -4.17 -12.87
CA LEU A 3 7.57 -5.42 -13.38
C LEU A 3 7.07 -6.65 -12.63
N TRP A 4 7.11 -6.58 -11.30
CA TRP A 4 6.79 -7.69 -10.41
C TRP A 4 5.31 -8.07 -10.51
N LEU A 5 4.42 -7.07 -10.48
CA LEU A 5 2.98 -7.28 -10.64
C LEU A 5 2.65 -7.87 -12.02
N ALA A 6 3.22 -7.30 -13.08
CA ALA A 6 2.99 -7.77 -14.43
C ALA A 6 3.53 -9.18 -14.65
N ALA A 7 4.76 -9.47 -14.22
CA ALA A 7 5.35 -10.80 -14.34
C ALA A 7 4.54 -11.84 -13.56
N GLY A 8 4.18 -11.55 -12.31
CA GLY A 8 3.37 -12.46 -11.50
C GLY A 8 1.98 -12.72 -12.11
N ALA A 9 1.31 -11.69 -12.62
CA ALA A 9 0.01 -11.84 -13.25
C ALA A 9 0.06 -12.58 -14.60
N LEU A 10 1.09 -12.33 -15.42
CA LEU A 10 1.25 -12.99 -16.71
C LEU A 10 1.64 -14.47 -16.58
N ASP A 11 2.36 -14.83 -15.52
CA ASP A 11 2.72 -16.23 -15.22
C ASP A 11 1.47 -17.11 -15.03
N VAL A 12 0.45 -16.57 -14.35
CA VAL A 12 -0.86 -17.25 -14.14
C VAL A 12 -1.56 -17.57 -15.45
N LEU A 13 -1.37 -16.74 -16.49
CA LEU A 13 -1.98 -16.95 -17.79
C LEU A 13 -1.36 -18.13 -18.57
N GLY A 14 -0.33 -18.79 -18.01
CA GLY A 14 0.35 -19.91 -18.65
C GLY A 14 1.14 -19.49 -19.88
N LEU A 15 1.52 -18.22 -19.96
CA LEU A 15 2.34 -17.70 -21.04
C LEU A 15 3.76 -18.26 -20.88
N GLY A 16 4.36 -18.74 -21.97
CA GLY A 16 5.75 -19.19 -21.94
C GLY A 16 6.69 -18.08 -21.44
N ALA A 17 7.82 -18.45 -20.82
CA ALA A 17 8.72 -17.51 -20.14
C ALA A 17 9.06 -16.25 -20.97
N ALA A 18 9.31 -16.41 -22.27
CA ALA A 18 9.61 -15.29 -23.17
C ALA A 18 8.46 -14.26 -23.24
N ALA A 19 7.20 -14.71 -23.31
CA ALA A 19 6.04 -13.83 -23.35
C ALA A 19 5.80 -13.14 -22.00
N THR A 20 6.00 -13.86 -20.89
CA THR A 20 5.88 -13.31 -19.53
C THR A 20 6.90 -12.20 -19.29
N TYR A 21 8.18 -12.45 -19.56
CA TYR A 21 9.22 -11.44 -19.39
C TYR A 21 9.11 -10.30 -20.41
N GLY A 22 8.75 -10.61 -21.66
CA GLY A 22 8.51 -9.60 -22.69
C GLY A 22 7.38 -8.65 -22.31
N GLY A 23 6.24 -9.20 -21.86
CA GLY A 23 5.10 -8.41 -21.39
C GLY A 23 5.45 -7.58 -20.16
N ALA A 24 6.12 -8.17 -19.17
CA ALA A 24 6.55 -7.44 -17.97
C ALA A 24 7.53 -6.29 -18.32
N LEU A 25 8.44 -6.51 -19.28
CA LEU A 25 9.36 -5.50 -19.77
C LEU A 25 8.61 -4.35 -20.47
N LEU A 26 7.61 -4.66 -21.29
CA LEU A 26 6.74 -3.64 -21.91
C LEU A 26 6.01 -2.81 -20.86
N VAL A 27 5.48 -3.43 -19.80
CA VAL A 27 4.84 -2.72 -18.68
C VAL A 27 5.85 -1.80 -17.97
N THR A 28 7.08 -2.26 -17.75
CA THR A 28 8.11 -1.40 -17.15
C THR A 28 8.52 -0.24 -18.04
N LEU A 29 8.65 -0.48 -19.35
CA LEU A 29 9.01 0.54 -20.31
C LEU A 29 7.88 1.58 -20.42
N ALA A 30 6.63 1.13 -20.45
CA ALA A 30 5.47 2.00 -20.35
C ALA A 30 5.49 2.83 -19.06
N GLY A 31 5.83 2.23 -17.92
CA GLY A 31 5.98 2.94 -16.64
C GLY A 31 7.14 3.94 -16.61
N ALA A 32 8.25 3.63 -17.29
CA ALA A 32 9.40 4.53 -17.40
C ALA A 32 9.07 5.77 -18.25
N LEU A 33 8.27 5.59 -19.31
CA LEU A 33 7.80 6.68 -20.19
C LEU A 33 6.66 7.48 -19.55
N ALA A 34 5.70 6.79 -18.94
CA ALA A 34 4.51 7.34 -18.32
C ALA A 34 4.12 6.48 -17.11
N PRO A 35 4.48 6.88 -15.87
CA PRO A 35 4.26 6.05 -14.68
C PRO A 35 2.80 5.61 -14.51
N GLY A 36 1.83 6.48 -14.83
CA GLY A 36 0.42 6.15 -14.80
C GLY A 36 0.03 5.03 -15.79
N LEU A 37 0.65 4.97 -16.97
CA LEU A 37 0.39 3.92 -17.95
C LEU A 37 0.93 2.57 -17.48
N GLY A 38 2.15 2.54 -16.94
CA GLY A 38 2.72 1.31 -16.36
C GLY A 38 1.86 0.74 -15.23
N ILE A 39 1.29 1.60 -14.38
CA ILE A 39 0.35 1.18 -13.34
C ILE A 39 -0.94 0.61 -13.95
N ALA A 40 -1.54 1.28 -14.94
CA ALA A 40 -2.76 0.77 -15.60
C ALA A 40 -2.54 -0.63 -16.20
N LEU A 41 -1.43 -0.81 -16.93
CA LEU A 41 -1.13 -2.08 -17.57
C LEU A 41 -0.87 -3.20 -16.55
N ALA A 42 -0.14 -2.90 -15.46
CA ALA A 42 0.06 -3.85 -14.38
C ALA A 42 -1.27 -4.27 -13.73
N LEU A 43 -2.18 -3.31 -13.49
CA LEU A 43 -3.50 -3.59 -12.93
C LEU A 43 -4.38 -4.41 -13.88
N LEU A 44 -4.35 -4.13 -15.18
CA LEU A 44 -5.07 -4.91 -16.18
C LEU A 44 -4.56 -6.35 -16.25
N ALA A 45 -3.24 -6.55 -16.18
CA ALA A 45 -2.66 -7.88 -16.08
C ALA A 45 -3.19 -8.62 -14.84
N THR A 46 -3.21 -7.95 -13.67
CA THR A 46 -3.79 -8.50 -12.44
C THR A 46 -5.27 -8.87 -12.61
N VAL A 47 -6.08 -8.03 -13.27
CA VAL A 47 -7.50 -8.32 -13.54
C VAL A 47 -7.66 -9.58 -14.40
N ALA A 48 -6.79 -9.78 -15.39
CA ALA A 48 -6.77 -10.97 -16.23
C ALA A 48 -6.38 -12.22 -15.43
N ALA A 49 -5.36 -12.13 -14.56
CA ALA A 49 -4.97 -13.22 -13.67
C ALA A 49 -6.12 -13.61 -12.70
N VAL A 50 -6.83 -12.62 -12.14
CA VAL A 50 -7.98 -12.87 -11.28
C VAL A 50 -9.13 -13.53 -12.06
N TRP A 51 -9.34 -13.16 -13.32
CA TRP A 51 -10.34 -13.82 -14.17
C TRP A 51 -10.06 -15.32 -14.29
N THR A 52 -8.80 -15.68 -14.53
CA THR A 52 -8.40 -17.09 -14.67
C THR A 52 -8.48 -17.87 -13.36
N LEU A 53 -8.19 -17.23 -12.22
CA LEU A 53 -8.12 -17.91 -10.92
C LEU A 53 -9.45 -17.95 -10.18
N ALA A 54 -10.19 -16.84 -10.17
CA ALA A 54 -11.37 -16.63 -9.34
C ALA A 54 -12.66 -16.44 -10.15
N GLY A 55 -12.56 -16.42 -11.48
CA GLY A 55 -13.70 -16.28 -12.38
C GLY A 55 -14.16 -14.83 -12.60
N PRO A 56 -15.27 -14.66 -13.34
CA PRO A 56 -15.67 -13.38 -13.91
C PRO A 56 -16.09 -12.34 -12.86
N VAL A 57 -16.81 -12.77 -11.81
CA VAL A 57 -17.33 -11.85 -10.79
C VAL A 57 -16.19 -11.18 -10.02
N ALA A 58 -15.20 -11.95 -9.57
CA ALA A 58 -14.03 -11.43 -8.86
C ALA A 58 -13.19 -10.50 -9.74
N SER A 59 -13.07 -10.82 -11.03
CA SER A 59 -12.35 -9.97 -11.99
C SER A 59 -13.05 -8.63 -12.22
N ILE A 60 -14.39 -8.62 -12.35
CA ILE A 60 -15.17 -7.36 -12.46
C ILE A 60 -14.98 -6.47 -11.23
N VAL A 61 -15.08 -7.04 -10.01
CA VAL A 61 -14.85 -6.30 -8.77
C VAL A 61 -13.43 -5.73 -8.73
N THR A 62 -12.43 -6.53 -9.09
CA THR A 62 -11.03 -6.11 -9.14
C THR A 62 -10.83 -5.00 -10.18
N LEU A 63 -11.46 -5.09 -11.35
CA LEU A 63 -11.39 -4.09 -12.41
C LEU A 63 -11.98 -2.75 -11.96
N VAL A 64 -13.12 -2.76 -11.27
CA VAL A 64 -13.74 -1.54 -10.74
C VAL A 64 -12.84 -0.90 -9.68
N ALA A 65 -12.31 -1.69 -8.75
CA ALA A 65 -11.41 -1.18 -7.71
C ALA A 65 -10.10 -0.62 -8.30
N ALA A 66 -9.48 -1.37 -9.22
CA ALA A 66 -8.27 -0.97 -9.93
C ALA A 66 -8.50 0.28 -10.80
N GLY A 67 -9.63 0.35 -11.50
CA GLY A 67 -10.03 1.49 -12.31
C GLY A 67 -10.24 2.74 -11.46
N ALA A 68 -10.93 2.62 -10.33
CA ALA A 68 -11.09 3.72 -9.38
C ALA A 68 -9.73 4.19 -8.83
N PHE A 69 -8.89 3.26 -8.35
CA PHE A 69 -7.54 3.58 -7.87
C PHE A 69 -6.72 4.31 -8.94
N TRP A 70 -6.72 3.78 -10.17
CA TRP A 70 -5.98 4.39 -11.26
C TRP A 70 -6.52 5.78 -11.60
N TRP A 71 -7.83 5.95 -11.69
CA TRP A 71 -8.47 7.22 -12.02
C TRP A 71 -8.15 8.33 -11.00
N PHE A 72 -8.23 8.01 -9.70
CA PHE A 72 -8.08 9.00 -8.64
C PHE A 72 -6.63 9.22 -8.18
N LEU A 73 -5.77 8.21 -8.25
CA LEU A 73 -4.40 8.26 -7.71
C LEU A 73 -3.35 7.90 -8.76
N GLY A 74 -3.59 6.84 -9.54
CA GLY A 74 -2.60 6.28 -10.47
C GLY A 74 -2.26 7.17 -11.66
N ARG A 75 -3.24 7.90 -12.20
CA ARG A 75 -3.11 8.62 -13.47
C ARG A 75 -2.02 9.69 -13.47
N GLU A 76 -1.81 10.35 -12.33
CA GLU A 76 -0.82 11.43 -12.21
C GLU A 76 0.61 10.93 -12.06
N GLY A 77 0.83 9.62 -11.83
CA GLY A 77 2.17 9.04 -11.71
C GLY A 77 2.98 9.57 -10.52
N ARG A 78 2.33 10.23 -9.55
CA ARG A 78 2.98 10.78 -8.35
C ARG A 78 3.31 9.67 -7.37
N GLY A 79 4.23 9.94 -6.44
CA GLY A 79 4.66 8.96 -5.42
C GLY A 79 3.52 8.36 -4.59
N THR A 80 2.37 9.05 -4.48
CA THR A 80 1.13 8.54 -3.86
C THR A 80 0.62 7.25 -4.50
N ALA A 81 0.79 7.09 -5.82
CA ALA A 81 0.31 5.92 -6.56
C ALA A 81 1.24 4.71 -6.41
N ILE A 82 2.52 4.93 -6.16
CA ILE A 82 3.51 3.85 -6.10
C ILE A 82 3.43 3.14 -4.74
N MET A 83 3.20 3.91 -3.67
CA MET A 83 3.29 3.37 -2.31
C MET A 83 2.34 2.19 -2.04
N PRO A 84 1.05 2.22 -2.44
CA PRO A 84 0.17 1.07 -2.27
C PRO A 84 0.62 -0.18 -3.04
N LEU A 85 1.23 0.00 -4.21
CA LEU A 85 1.72 -1.13 -5.03
C LEU A 85 3.02 -1.72 -4.46
N THR A 86 3.78 -0.93 -3.70
CA THR A 86 5.00 -1.39 -3.03
C THR A 86 4.77 -1.83 -1.60
N SER A 87 3.59 -1.59 -1.02
CA SER A 87 3.34 -1.89 0.39
C SER A 87 3.56 -3.36 0.77
N PRO A 88 3.29 -4.37 -0.08
CA PRO A 88 3.61 -5.76 0.25
C PRO A 88 5.09 -6.00 0.56
N PHE A 89 5.99 -5.26 -0.12
CA PHE A 89 7.43 -5.36 0.14
C PHE A 89 7.77 -4.87 1.56
N PHE A 90 7.07 -3.85 2.05
CA PHE A 90 7.23 -3.39 3.44
C PHE A 90 6.80 -4.47 4.42
N GLY A 91 5.68 -5.17 4.17
CA GLY A 91 5.30 -6.34 4.96
C GLY A 91 6.39 -7.40 4.97
N ALA A 92 7.04 -7.65 3.82
CA ALA A 92 8.05 -8.68 3.69
C ALA A 92 9.36 -8.44 4.42
N VAL A 93 9.70 -7.17 4.66
CA VAL A 93 10.87 -6.79 5.46
C VAL A 93 10.51 -6.36 6.88
N SER A 94 9.33 -6.75 7.39
CA SER A 94 8.85 -6.37 8.73
C SER A 94 8.74 -4.85 8.94
N LEU A 95 8.40 -4.11 7.89
CA LEU A 95 8.13 -2.68 7.88
C LEU A 95 6.67 -2.36 7.55
N GLY A 96 5.77 -3.34 7.68
CA GLY A 96 4.37 -3.24 7.28
C GLY A 96 3.61 -2.06 7.88
N LEU A 97 4.01 -1.49 9.03
CA LEU A 97 3.36 -0.30 9.61
C LEU A 97 3.95 1.03 9.12
N ALA A 98 5.05 1.01 8.36
CA ALA A 98 5.70 2.20 7.83
C ALA A 98 4.92 2.94 6.74
N PRO A 99 4.21 2.27 5.79
CA PRO A 99 3.51 2.96 4.72
C PRO A 99 2.59 4.11 5.17
N PRO A 100 1.69 3.95 6.17
CA PRO A 100 0.85 5.06 6.61
C PRO A 100 1.65 6.21 7.22
N LEU A 101 2.77 5.93 7.89
CA LEU A 101 3.63 6.94 8.50
C LEU A 101 4.38 7.74 7.43
N VAL A 102 4.96 7.06 6.44
CA VAL A 102 5.64 7.71 5.32
C VAL A 102 4.65 8.53 4.48
N LEU A 103 3.46 7.99 4.22
CA LEU A 103 2.41 8.69 3.48
C LEU A 103 1.89 9.91 4.24
N GLY A 104 1.67 9.80 5.55
CA GLY A 104 1.32 10.92 6.42
C GLY A 104 2.40 11.99 6.43
N TYR A 105 3.66 11.58 6.48
CA TYR A 105 4.80 12.50 6.44
C TYR A 105 4.88 13.29 5.12
N ALA A 106 4.59 12.64 3.99
CA ALA A 106 4.79 13.23 2.66
C ALA A 106 3.58 13.98 2.08
N PHE A 107 2.35 13.64 2.48
CA PHE A 107 1.13 14.11 1.81
C PHE A 107 0.16 14.81 2.75
N ARG A 108 -0.86 15.48 2.17
CA ARG A 108 -1.96 16.09 2.95
C ARG A 108 -2.90 15.04 3.54
N PRO A 109 -3.68 15.37 4.60
CA PRO A 109 -4.36 14.36 5.42
C PRO A 109 -5.30 13.44 4.64
N LEU A 110 -6.08 13.97 3.69
CA LEU A 110 -7.03 13.17 2.91
C LEU A 110 -6.34 12.22 1.93
N LEU A 111 -5.30 12.70 1.24
CA LEU A 111 -4.50 11.87 0.33
C LEU A 111 -3.66 10.84 1.09
N ALA A 112 -3.11 11.24 2.24
CA ALA A 112 -2.40 10.34 3.14
C ALA A 112 -3.33 9.24 3.64
N ALA A 113 -4.55 9.57 4.08
CA ALA A 113 -5.53 8.60 4.52
C ALA A 113 -5.89 7.61 3.42
N ALA A 114 -6.30 8.09 2.24
CA ALA A 114 -6.69 7.24 1.12
C ALA A 114 -5.54 6.30 0.69
N SER A 115 -4.33 6.85 0.54
CA SER A 115 -3.15 6.08 0.14
C SER A 115 -2.76 5.08 1.23
N SER A 116 -2.94 5.42 2.51
CA SER A 116 -2.65 4.55 3.64
C SER A 116 -3.61 3.38 3.70
N THR A 117 -4.91 3.61 3.47
CA THR A 117 -5.91 2.55 3.36
C THR A 117 -5.54 1.58 2.25
N LEU A 118 -5.17 2.10 1.08
CA LEU A 118 -4.78 1.28 -0.07
C LEU A 118 -3.48 0.51 0.19
N ALA A 119 -2.51 1.11 0.87
CA ALA A 119 -1.31 0.42 1.29
C ALA A 119 -1.62 -0.71 2.29
N GLY A 120 -2.53 -0.47 3.23
CA GLY A 120 -3.02 -1.47 4.17
C GLY A 120 -3.72 -2.62 3.47
N LEU A 121 -4.61 -2.31 2.52
CA LEU A 121 -5.23 -3.31 1.65
C LEU A 121 -4.18 -4.13 0.90
N GLY A 122 -3.15 -3.50 0.35
CA GLY A 122 -2.06 -4.19 -0.34
C GLY A 122 -1.30 -5.17 0.57
N VAL A 123 -0.93 -4.75 1.78
CA VAL A 123 -0.23 -5.62 2.74
C VAL A 123 -1.13 -6.77 3.21
N MET A 124 -2.36 -6.47 3.60
CA MET A 124 -3.28 -7.48 4.12
C MET A 124 -3.67 -8.50 3.05
N THR A 125 -3.93 -8.05 1.82
CA THR A 125 -4.25 -8.96 0.71
C THR A 125 -3.05 -9.82 0.33
N ALA A 126 -1.84 -9.26 0.32
CA ALA A 126 -0.63 -10.04 0.08
C ALA A 126 -0.39 -11.09 1.17
N ALA A 127 -0.49 -10.71 2.45
CA ALA A 127 -0.32 -11.62 3.57
C ALA A 127 -1.42 -12.71 3.58
N ALA A 128 -2.66 -12.35 3.31
CA ALA A 128 -3.75 -13.32 3.20
C ALA A 128 -3.54 -14.26 2.00
N ALA A 129 -3.17 -13.73 0.84
CA ALA A 129 -2.92 -14.51 -0.37
C ALA A 129 -1.76 -15.50 -0.23
N SER A 130 -0.80 -15.22 0.65
CA SER A 130 0.28 -16.13 1.01
C SER A 130 -0.08 -17.15 2.09
N GLY A 131 -1.33 -17.16 2.57
CA GLY A 131 -1.80 -18.06 3.63
C GLY A 131 -1.34 -17.63 5.03
N THR A 132 -0.83 -16.41 5.19
CA THR A 132 -0.47 -15.89 6.52
C THR A 132 -1.74 -15.59 7.30
N ALA A 133 -1.76 -15.98 8.58
CA ALA A 133 -2.86 -15.66 9.47
C ALA A 133 -2.92 -14.15 9.82
N ALA A 134 -4.05 -13.73 10.39
CA ALA A 134 -4.18 -12.41 11.00
C ALA A 134 -3.03 -12.18 12.03
N PRO A 135 -2.47 -10.97 12.15
CA PRO A 135 -2.94 -9.64 11.71
C PRO A 135 -2.66 -9.23 10.26
N TYR A 136 -2.24 -10.16 9.40
CA TYR A 136 -1.95 -9.89 7.98
C TYR A 136 -0.97 -8.73 7.79
N LEU A 137 0.04 -8.65 8.65
CA LEU A 137 1.17 -7.72 8.53
C LEU A 137 2.39 -8.37 7.87
N ASP A 138 2.51 -9.69 8.04
CA ASP A 138 3.63 -10.49 7.57
C ASP A 138 3.37 -11.01 6.15
N VAL A 139 4.18 -10.53 5.21
CA VAL A 139 4.19 -11.04 3.83
C VAL A 139 5.44 -11.91 3.66
N PRO A 140 5.35 -13.21 3.45
CA PRO A 140 6.53 -14.04 3.30
C PRO A 140 7.27 -13.66 2.01
N LEU A 141 8.60 -13.72 2.02
CA LEU A 141 9.42 -13.41 0.84
C LEU A 141 9.08 -14.33 -0.35
N SER A 142 8.58 -15.54 -0.10
CA SER A 142 8.09 -16.46 -1.13
C SER A 142 6.92 -15.87 -1.95
N PHE A 143 6.08 -15.03 -1.34
CA PHE A 143 5.00 -14.34 -2.05
C PHE A 143 5.55 -13.38 -3.11
N LEU A 144 6.73 -12.80 -2.89
CA LEU A 144 7.38 -11.94 -3.88
C LEU A 144 7.94 -12.75 -5.06
N ALA A 145 8.24 -14.04 -4.89
CA ALA A 145 8.62 -14.90 -6.00
C ALA A 145 7.37 -15.45 -6.72
N HIS A 146 6.36 -15.87 -5.96
CA HIS A 146 5.17 -16.54 -6.44
C HIS A 146 3.91 -15.94 -5.78
N PRO A 147 3.37 -14.84 -6.34
CA PRO A 147 2.24 -14.13 -5.72
C PRO A 147 0.91 -14.88 -5.84
N TRP A 148 0.84 -15.93 -6.67
CA TRP A 148 -0.37 -16.70 -6.92
C TRP A 148 -0.12 -18.16 -6.50
N GLY A 149 -0.42 -18.46 -5.24
CA GLY A 149 -0.24 -19.77 -4.64
C GLY A 149 -1.56 -20.54 -4.49
N PRO A 150 -1.51 -21.83 -4.14
CA PRO A 150 -2.69 -22.66 -3.96
C PRO A 150 -3.63 -22.14 -2.85
N HIS A 151 -3.10 -21.38 -1.89
CA HIS A 151 -3.87 -20.82 -0.76
C HIS A 151 -4.44 -19.42 -1.03
N THR A 152 -4.20 -18.85 -2.22
CA THR A 152 -4.51 -17.44 -2.47
C THR A 152 -6.00 -17.13 -2.38
N LEU A 153 -6.87 -17.96 -2.97
CA LEU A 153 -8.31 -17.72 -2.96
C LEU A 153 -8.92 -17.89 -1.57
N ASP A 154 -8.53 -18.95 -0.85
CA ASP A 154 -9.03 -19.22 0.50
C ASP A 154 -8.60 -18.12 1.47
N GLY A 155 -7.34 -17.70 1.41
CA GLY A 155 -6.83 -16.61 2.23
C GLY A 155 -7.54 -15.28 1.97
N LEU A 156 -7.74 -14.90 0.70
CA LEU A 156 -8.47 -13.69 0.33
C LEU A 156 -9.94 -13.74 0.78
N ARG A 157 -10.58 -14.92 0.69
CA ARG A 157 -11.95 -15.12 1.18
C ARG A 157 -12.03 -14.95 2.70
N THR A 158 -11.10 -15.56 3.44
CA THR A 158 -11.00 -15.41 4.89
C THR A 158 -10.81 -13.95 5.28
N LEU A 159 -9.88 -13.24 4.62
CA LEU A 159 -9.65 -11.81 4.85
C LEU A 159 -10.93 -10.98 4.65
N ALA A 160 -11.66 -11.21 3.56
CA ALA A 160 -12.91 -10.50 3.25
C ALA A 160 -13.99 -10.73 4.31
N THR A 161 -14.00 -11.89 4.95
CA THR A 161 -14.94 -12.21 6.04
C THR A 161 -14.44 -11.83 7.43
N THR A 162 -13.20 -11.34 7.57
CA THR A 162 -12.61 -11.03 8.89
C THR A 162 -12.98 -9.60 9.32
N PRO A 163 -13.85 -9.37 10.32
CA PRO A 163 -14.32 -8.02 10.66
C PRO A 163 -13.19 -7.09 11.13
N GLY A 164 -12.21 -7.63 11.86
CA GLY A 164 -11.09 -6.85 12.36
C GLY A 164 -10.17 -6.30 11.26
N ALA A 165 -10.14 -6.91 10.06
CA ALA A 165 -9.40 -6.37 8.93
C ALA A 165 -9.91 -4.98 8.54
N TYR A 166 -11.23 -4.78 8.54
CA TYR A 166 -11.83 -3.47 8.26
C TYR A 166 -11.49 -2.43 9.32
N VAL A 167 -11.43 -2.83 10.60
CA VAL A 167 -11.02 -1.96 11.71
C VAL A 167 -9.57 -1.52 11.55
N ALA A 168 -8.69 -2.46 11.20
CA ALA A 168 -7.31 -2.13 10.91
C ALA A 168 -7.19 -1.21 9.69
N LEU A 169 -7.94 -1.42 8.60
CA LEU A 169 -7.93 -0.51 7.45
C LEU A 169 -8.34 0.92 7.80
N VAL A 170 -9.36 1.08 8.64
CA VAL A 170 -9.74 2.40 9.19
C VAL A 170 -8.60 2.98 10.04
N GLY A 171 -7.95 2.14 10.86
CA GLY A 171 -6.76 2.49 11.62
C GLY A 171 -5.60 3.00 10.75
N TRP A 172 -5.33 2.33 9.63
CA TRP A 172 -4.32 2.73 8.65
C TRP A 172 -4.65 4.08 8.02
N ALA A 173 -5.91 4.28 7.62
CA ALA A 173 -6.40 5.56 7.08
C ALA A 173 -6.13 6.70 8.06
N ALA A 174 -6.56 6.50 9.31
CA ALA A 174 -6.48 7.52 10.32
C ALA A 174 -5.04 7.72 10.85
N ALA A 175 -4.19 6.69 10.84
CA ALA A 175 -2.76 6.83 11.13
C ALA A 175 -2.05 7.74 10.12
N GLY A 176 -2.33 7.56 8.82
CA GLY A 176 -1.83 8.44 7.77
C GLY A 176 -2.33 9.87 7.92
N ALA A 177 -3.63 10.05 8.19
CA ALA A 177 -4.23 11.36 8.43
C ALA A 177 -3.61 12.08 9.64
N MET A 178 -3.53 11.40 10.79
CA MET A 178 -3.00 11.95 12.03
C MET A 178 -1.52 12.29 11.91
N SER A 179 -0.72 11.41 11.32
CA SER A 179 0.68 11.68 11.03
C SER A 179 0.82 12.91 10.15
N SER A 180 0.00 13.05 9.10
CA SER A 180 0.00 14.24 8.24
C SER A 180 -0.37 15.53 8.97
N ILE A 181 -1.42 15.52 9.79
CA ILE A 181 -1.87 16.69 10.54
C ILE A 181 -0.76 17.19 11.46
N VAL A 182 -0.12 16.29 12.20
CA VAL A 182 0.94 16.65 13.16
C VAL A 182 2.22 17.09 12.44
N CYS A 183 2.56 16.46 11.31
CA CYS A 183 3.71 16.83 10.48
C CYS A 183 3.54 18.18 9.75
N ALA A 184 2.38 18.85 9.85
CA ALA A 184 2.08 20.08 9.09
C ALA A 184 3.06 21.23 9.32
N ARG A 185 3.76 21.26 10.45
CA ARG A 185 4.72 22.33 10.79
C ARG A 185 6.06 22.20 10.06
N ALA A 186 6.29 21.15 9.26
CA ALA A 186 7.52 20.94 8.49
C ALA A 186 8.81 21.03 9.33
N THR A 187 8.79 20.51 10.57
CA THR A 187 9.97 20.43 11.44
C THR A 187 10.24 18.97 11.83
N ARG A 188 11.50 18.66 12.18
CA ARG A 188 11.88 17.33 12.71
C ARG A 188 11.08 16.90 13.95
N PRO A 189 10.88 17.74 15.00
CA PRO A 189 10.08 17.33 16.15
C PRO A 189 8.60 17.12 15.78
N ALA A 190 8.04 17.91 14.87
CA ALA A 190 6.69 17.66 14.35
C ALA A 190 6.62 16.33 13.57
N GLY A 191 7.67 15.98 12.82
CA GLY A 191 7.84 14.68 12.20
C GLY A 191 7.80 13.53 13.20
N ALA A 192 8.62 13.60 14.24
CA ALA A 192 8.66 12.58 15.30
C ALA A 192 7.31 12.45 16.03
N ALA A 193 6.67 13.57 16.37
CA ALA A 193 5.36 13.58 16.99
C ALA A 193 4.29 12.98 16.07
N GLY A 194 4.33 13.25 14.76
CA GLY A 194 3.40 12.68 13.79
C GLY A 194 3.58 11.18 13.59
N VAL A 195 4.83 10.70 13.60
CA VAL A 195 5.14 9.26 13.59
C VAL A 195 4.60 8.58 14.84
N ALA A 196 4.82 9.16 16.02
CA ALA A 196 4.31 8.65 17.28
C ALA A 196 2.77 8.60 17.30
N ALA A 197 2.11 9.66 16.84
CA ALA A 197 0.66 9.73 16.75
C ALA A 197 0.09 8.67 15.78
N GLY A 198 0.70 8.52 14.59
CA GLY A 198 0.29 7.51 13.61
C GLY A 198 0.45 6.08 14.14
N LEU A 199 1.58 5.78 14.79
CA LEU A 199 1.81 4.47 15.41
C LEU A 199 0.85 4.18 16.56
N GLY A 200 0.57 5.18 17.40
CA GLY A 200 -0.43 5.06 18.45
C GLY A 200 -1.80 4.68 17.89
N TRP A 201 -2.17 5.26 16.75
CA TRP A 201 -3.43 4.94 16.09
C TRP A 201 -3.48 3.54 15.48
N LEU A 202 -2.38 3.09 14.88
CA LEU A 202 -2.25 1.70 14.43
C LEU A 202 -2.34 0.73 15.61
N ALA A 203 -1.66 1.01 16.72
CA ALA A 203 -1.71 0.18 17.91
C ALA A 203 -3.15 0.07 18.45
N VAL A 204 -3.88 1.19 18.57
CA VAL A 204 -5.29 1.20 18.97
C VAL A 204 -6.14 0.35 18.03
N ALA A 205 -5.98 0.49 16.72
CA ALA A 205 -6.77 -0.26 15.75
C ALA A 205 -6.54 -1.78 15.81
N TYR A 206 -5.29 -2.22 15.95
CA TYR A 206 -4.98 -3.64 16.09
C TYR A 206 -5.32 -4.21 17.47
N LEU A 207 -5.29 -3.41 18.53
CA LEU A 207 -5.83 -3.81 19.83
C LEU A 207 -7.35 -3.94 19.77
N ALA A 208 -8.04 -3.01 19.10
CA ALA A 208 -9.48 -3.09 18.88
C ALA A 208 -9.88 -4.31 18.06
N TRP A 209 -9.07 -4.70 17.06
CA TRP A 209 -9.24 -5.98 16.36
C TRP A 209 -9.27 -7.14 17.36
N GLY A 210 -8.27 -7.26 18.23
CA GLY A 210 -8.21 -8.37 19.19
C GLY A 210 -9.37 -8.41 20.19
N VAL A 211 -10.06 -7.29 20.43
CA VAL A 211 -11.30 -7.26 21.21
C VAL A 211 -12.50 -7.79 20.41
N ILE A 212 -12.57 -7.45 19.12
CA ILE A 212 -13.67 -7.82 18.22
C ILE A 212 -13.60 -9.30 17.81
N ASP A 213 -12.39 -9.81 17.64
CA ASP A 213 -12.14 -11.19 17.23
C ASP A 213 -11.20 -11.86 18.24
N PRO A 214 -11.73 -12.48 19.31
CA PRO A 214 -10.90 -13.10 20.34
C PRO A 214 -10.03 -14.25 19.83
N SER A 215 -10.36 -14.84 18.66
CA SER A 215 -9.59 -15.92 18.04
C SER A 215 -8.23 -15.44 17.49
N PHE A 216 -8.10 -14.13 17.28
CA PHE A 216 -6.89 -13.42 16.86
C PHE A 216 -5.71 -13.52 17.85
N GLY A 217 -5.99 -13.81 19.13
CA GLY A 217 -4.99 -13.75 20.18
C GLY A 217 -4.39 -12.34 20.36
N PHE A 218 -3.30 -12.23 21.12
CA PHE A 218 -2.64 -10.95 21.34
C PHE A 218 -1.64 -10.65 20.20
N PRO A 219 -1.81 -9.58 19.41
CA PRO A 219 -0.96 -9.28 18.25
C PRO A 219 0.42 -8.70 18.61
N GLY A 220 0.77 -8.65 19.90
CA GLY A 220 1.86 -7.82 20.40
C GLY A 220 3.23 -8.13 19.78
N VAL A 221 3.53 -9.39 19.49
CA VAL A 221 4.83 -9.76 18.90
C VAL A 221 4.96 -9.24 17.47
N SER A 222 3.95 -9.45 16.62
CA SER A 222 3.95 -8.94 15.25
C SER A 222 3.91 -7.41 15.22
N LEU A 223 3.10 -6.78 16.07
CA LEU A 223 3.05 -5.32 16.18
C LEU A 223 4.38 -4.74 16.65
N LEU A 224 5.03 -5.36 17.63
CA LEU A 224 6.34 -4.91 18.13
C LEU A 224 7.40 -5.03 17.03
N ARG A 225 7.46 -6.19 16.34
CA ARG A 225 8.40 -6.40 15.23
C ARG A 225 8.24 -5.35 14.14
N HIS A 226 7.01 -5.14 13.66
CA HIS A 226 6.75 -4.19 12.58
C HIS A 226 6.86 -2.74 13.05
N GLY A 227 6.47 -2.46 14.29
CA GLY A 227 6.56 -1.15 14.90
C GLY A 227 8.01 -0.70 15.04
N VAL A 228 8.89 -1.56 15.56
CA VAL A 228 10.33 -1.27 15.71
C VAL A 228 10.98 -1.03 14.35
N GLY A 229 10.75 -1.90 13.37
CA GLY A 229 11.29 -1.71 12.03
C GLY A 229 10.82 -0.39 11.40
N SER A 230 9.52 -0.10 11.51
CA SER A 230 8.92 1.13 10.98
C SER A 230 9.46 2.38 11.67
N LEU A 231 9.69 2.33 12.99
CA LEU A 231 10.30 3.42 13.76
C LEU A 231 11.74 3.70 13.31
N ILE A 232 12.54 2.66 13.10
CA ILE A 232 13.92 2.80 12.61
C ILE A 232 13.90 3.50 11.24
N LEU A 233 13.06 3.03 10.32
CA LEU A 233 12.93 3.66 9.00
C LEU A 233 12.51 5.13 9.13
N MET A 234 11.49 5.43 9.93
CA MET A 234 11.01 6.81 10.08
C MET A 234 12.03 7.72 10.75
N ALA A 235 12.84 7.21 11.69
CA ALA A 235 13.94 7.96 12.28
C ALA A 235 14.96 8.38 11.21
N LEU A 236 15.29 7.47 10.28
CA LEU A 236 16.17 7.77 9.14
C LEU A 236 15.54 8.81 8.19
N VAL A 237 14.25 8.69 7.88
CA VAL A 237 13.53 9.66 7.04
C VAL A 237 13.54 11.06 7.66
N ILE A 238 13.27 11.17 8.96
CA ILE A 238 13.27 12.44 9.70
C ILE A 238 14.69 13.03 9.81
N ALA A 239 15.71 12.17 9.96
CA ALA A 239 17.10 12.61 9.97
C ALA A 239 17.49 13.22 8.62
N ALA A 240 17.07 12.59 7.52
CA ALA A 240 17.33 13.03 6.15
C ALA A 240 16.74 14.41 5.82
N GLY A 241 15.61 14.80 6.42
CA GLY A 241 15.05 16.14 6.25
C GLY A 241 13.70 16.33 6.93
N PRO A 242 13.17 17.57 7.00
CA PRO A 242 11.79 17.83 7.41
C PRO A 242 10.77 17.41 6.32
N PRO A 243 9.48 17.28 6.67
CA PRO A 243 8.46 16.87 5.70
C PRO A 243 8.27 17.95 4.63
N ALA A 244 8.69 17.64 3.40
CA ALA A 244 8.48 18.47 2.23
C ALA A 244 7.24 17.95 1.48
N ARG A 245 6.13 18.67 1.58
CA ARG A 245 4.89 18.30 0.91
C ARG A 245 4.96 18.65 -0.57
N ALA A 246 4.88 17.64 -1.44
CA ALA A 246 4.92 17.81 -2.89
C ALA A 246 3.84 18.78 -3.41
N GLU A 247 2.70 18.86 -2.73
CA GLU A 247 1.55 19.71 -3.12
C GLU A 247 1.76 21.21 -2.90
N ASP A 248 2.65 21.61 -1.98
CA ASP A 248 2.84 23.02 -1.65
C ASP A 248 3.74 23.74 -2.67
N GLY A 249 4.57 23.00 -3.42
CA GLY A 249 5.33 23.53 -4.55
C GLY A 249 4.45 23.90 -5.76
N SER A 250 3.45 23.07 -6.07
CA SER A 250 2.53 23.29 -7.20
C SER A 250 1.66 24.54 -7.02
N ARG A 251 1.16 24.80 -5.80
CA ARG A 251 0.34 26.00 -5.52
C ARG A 251 1.12 27.31 -5.59
N LYS A 252 2.43 27.29 -5.31
CA LYS A 252 3.27 28.49 -5.41
C LYS A 252 3.50 28.90 -6.86
N HIS A 253 3.64 27.94 -7.78
CA HIS A 253 3.77 28.24 -9.21
C HIS A 253 2.47 28.73 -9.84
N SER A 254 1.29 28.23 -9.43
CA SER A 254 0.02 28.72 -9.97
C SER A 254 -0.30 30.16 -9.52
N ARG A 255 0.01 30.52 -8.27
CA ARG A 255 -0.18 31.90 -7.76
C ARG A 255 0.79 32.93 -8.33
N GLY A 256 2.00 32.51 -8.73
CA GLY A 256 2.98 33.40 -9.36
C GLY A 256 2.58 33.81 -10.78
N ALA A 257 1.81 32.99 -11.50
CA ALA A 257 1.35 33.30 -12.85
C ALA A 257 0.18 34.30 -12.88
N GLU A 258 -0.63 34.36 -11.83
CA GLU A 258 -1.79 35.27 -11.73
C GLU A 258 -1.42 36.70 -11.32
N THR A 259 -0.21 36.95 -10.83
CA THR A 259 0.23 38.28 -10.35
C THR A 259 0.97 39.12 -11.40
N THR A 260 1.10 38.59 -12.62
CA THR A 260 1.75 39.24 -13.77
C THR A 260 0.78 39.64 -14.90
N GLN A 261 -0.52 39.67 -14.63
CA GLN A 261 -1.54 40.27 -15.52
C GLN A 261 -2.14 41.51 -14.86
#